data_AF-A0A067NQA5-F1
#
_entry.id   AF-A0A067NQA5-F1
#
_cell.length_a   1.000
_cell.length_b   1.000
_cell.length_c   1.000
_cell.angle_alpha   90.00
_cell.angle_beta   90.00
_cell.angle_gamma   90.00
#
_symmetry.space_group_name_H-M   'P 1'
#
loop_
_entity.id
_entity.type
_entity.pdbx_description
1 polymer ?
#
loop_
_entity_poly.entity_id
_entity_poly.type
_entity_poly.pdbx_seq_one_letter_code
_entity_poly.pdbx_strand_id
1 'polypeptide(L)'
;MDTADLLALRIQQLEKHPNDIIAASETLKKARCKSRDQFMRRFKHRIQKTTYNVGDLVLVRNSQVEDTLSAMKTQPRYLGPYQVVERTSSGNYVVQELDGTILAKPFAAFRIMSYISRDDPILNHDAIIDEISEDELVEEIVPESEEEETPI
;
A
#
# COMPACT_ATOMS: atom_id res chain seq x y z
N MET A 1 -22.71 22.97 32.21
CA MET A 1 -21.87 24.13 31.83
C MET A 1 -22.76 25.34 31.85
N ASP A 2 -22.35 26.36 32.57
CA ASP A 2 -23.07 27.63 32.62
C ASP A 2 -22.78 28.47 31.36
N THR A 3 -23.64 29.42 31.07
CA THR A 3 -23.50 30.36 29.93
C THR A 3 -22.21 31.19 30.02
N ALA A 4 -21.80 31.54 31.25
CA ALA A 4 -20.54 32.23 31.51
C ALA A 4 -19.32 31.38 31.12
N ASP A 5 -19.34 30.08 31.41
CA ASP A 5 -18.24 29.16 31.05
C ASP A 5 -18.06 29.07 29.53
N LEU A 6 -19.18 29.02 28.80
CA LEU A 6 -19.16 28.96 27.33
C LEU A 6 -18.62 30.25 26.71
N LEU A 7 -18.99 31.41 27.25
CA LEU A 7 -18.46 32.71 26.82
C LEU A 7 -16.97 32.83 27.10
N ALA A 8 -16.50 32.40 28.28
CA ALA A 8 -15.09 32.42 28.64
C ALA A 8 -14.24 31.55 27.69
N LEU A 9 -14.69 30.32 27.41
CA LEU A 9 -14.03 29.43 26.43
C LEU A 9 -14.02 30.04 25.03
N ARG A 10 -15.11 30.71 24.63
CA ARG A 10 -15.20 31.35 23.32
C ARG A 10 -14.26 32.55 23.19
N ILE A 11 -14.15 33.37 24.24
CA ILE A 11 -13.22 34.49 24.30
C ILE A 11 -11.79 33.97 24.18
N GLN A 12 -11.42 32.94 24.96
CA GLN A 12 -10.09 32.32 24.89
C GLN A 12 -9.75 31.79 23.48
N GLN A 13 -10.72 31.15 22.81
CA GLN A 13 -10.55 30.70 21.42
C GLN A 13 -10.31 31.85 20.43
N LEU A 14 -10.98 33.00 20.62
CA LEU A 14 -10.84 34.17 19.76
C LEU A 14 -9.53 34.92 20.02
N GLU A 15 -9.09 34.98 21.27
CA GLU A 15 -7.84 35.62 21.69
C GLU A 15 -6.60 34.89 21.14
N LYS A 16 -6.70 33.58 20.87
CA LYS A 16 -5.63 32.79 20.20
C LYS A 16 -4.25 32.98 20.86
N HIS A 17 -4.20 32.92 22.19
CA HIS A 17 -2.96 33.11 22.93
C HIS A 17 -1.88 32.12 22.45
N PRO A 18 -0.62 32.55 22.25
CA PRO A 18 0.43 31.69 21.66
C PRO A 18 0.66 30.41 22.47
N ASN A 19 0.56 30.47 23.81
CA ASN A 19 0.70 29.29 24.66
C ASN A 19 -0.37 28.24 24.40
N ASP A 20 -1.62 28.67 24.17
CA ASP A 20 -2.74 27.76 23.91
C ASP A 20 -2.62 27.12 22.52
N ILE A 21 -2.11 27.86 21.54
CA ILE A 21 -1.81 27.32 20.21
C ILE A 21 -0.71 26.26 20.29
N ILE A 22 0.35 26.51 21.07
CA ILE A 22 1.43 25.55 21.27
C ILE A 22 0.87 24.29 21.93
N ALA A 23 0.13 24.42 23.03
CA ALA A 23 -0.51 23.30 23.72
C ALA A 23 -1.46 22.49 22.80
N ALA A 24 -2.28 23.18 22.00
CA ALA A 24 -3.14 22.56 21.01
C ALA A 24 -2.34 21.82 19.92
N SER A 25 -1.23 22.41 19.45
CA SER A 25 -0.37 21.77 18.46
C SER A 25 0.29 20.49 18.99
N GLU A 26 0.71 20.50 20.26
CA GLU A 26 1.32 19.35 20.91
C GLU A 26 0.31 18.22 21.15
N THR A 27 -0.89 18.56 21.60
CA THR A 27 -1.97 17.58 21.80
C THR A 27 -2.38 16.94 20.48
N LEU A 28 -2.52 17.72 19.39
CA LEU A 28 -2.76 17.21 18.05
C LEU A 28 -1.62 16.31 17.56
N LYS A 29 -0.36 16.70 17.80
CA LYS A 29 0.81 15.88 17.44
C LYS A 29 0.78 14.53 18.15
N LYS A 30 0.54 14.53 19.47
CA LYS A 30 0.41 13.31 20.29
C LYS A 30 -0.73 12.42 19.79
N ALA A 31 -1.90 13.00 19.51
CA ALA A 31 -3.05 12.28 18.97
C ALA A 31 -2.76 11.65 17.60
N ARG A 32 -2.10 12.38 16.69
CA ARG A 32 -1.68 11.87 15.38
C ARG A 32 -0.70 10.70 15.51
N CYS A 33 0.31 10.81 16.38
CA CYS A 33 1.25 9.72 16.65
C CYS A 33 0.53 8.48 17.19
N LYS A 34 -0.38 8.64 18.16
CA LYS A 34 -1.16 7.53 18.72
C LYS A 34 -2.04 6.85 17.66
N SER A 35 -2.70 7.65 16.82
CA SER A 35 -3.53 7.14 15.71
C SER A 35 -2.69 6.37 14.69
N ARG A 36 -1.53 6.90 14.30
CA ARG A 36 -0.57 6.20 13.42
C ARG A 36 -0.17 4.86 14.01
N ASP A 37 0.20 4.82 15.28
CA ASP A 37 0.68 3.60 15.94
C ASP A 37 -0.44 2.56 16.07
N GLN A 38 -1.66 2.99 16.38
CA GLN A 38 -2.84 2.12 16.39
C GLN A 38 -3.13 1.54 14.99
N PHE A 39 -3.07 2.37 13.95
CA PHE A 39 -3.27 1.93 12.57
C PHE A 39 -2.21 0.91 12.15
N MET A 40 -0.94 1.18 12.44
CA MET A 40 0.16 0.25 12.15
C MET A 40 -0.01 -1.10 12.84
N ARG A 41 -0.46 -1.11 14.10
CA ARG A 41 -0.75 -2.37 14.83
C ARG A 41 -1.93 -3.12 14.20
N ARG A 42 -3.04 -2.42 13.93
CA ARG A 42 -4.27 -2.98 13.35
C ARG A 42 -4.01 -3.63 11.98
N PHE A 43 -3.17 -3.00 11.17
CA PHE A 43 -2.95 -3.38 9.76
C PHE A 43 -1.53 -3.90 9.48
N LYS A 44 -0.81 -4.38 10.50
CA LYS A 44 0.57 -4.87 10.38
C LYS A 44 0.75 -5.88 9.24
N HIS A 45 -0.22 -6.77 9.03
CA HIS A 45 -0.18 -7.80 7.98
C HIS A 45 -0.56 -7.29 6.59
N ARG A 46 -1.30 -6.18 6.49
CA ARG A 46 -1.72 -5.59 5.22
C ARG A 46 -0.73 -4.56 4.67
N ILE A 47 -0.02 -3.86 5.56
CA ILE A 47 1.00 -2.88 5.16
C ILE A 47 2.28 -3.64 4.82
N GLN A 48 2.35 -4.13 3.58
CA GLN A 48 3.60 -4.67 3.04
C GLN A 48 4.55 -3.50 2.77
N LYS A 49 5.75 -3.56 3.35
CA LYS A 49 6.83 -2.59 3.09
C LYS A 49 7.78 -3.18 2.06
N THR A 50 7.30 -3.37 0.83
CA THR A 50 8.21 -3.68 -0.28
C THR A 50 9.02 -2.42 -0.59
N THR A 51 10.34 -2.57 -0.57
CA THR A 51 11.26 -1.52 -1.00
C THR A 51 11.84 -1.97 -2.33
N TYR A 52 11.77 -1.09 -3.32
CA TYR A 52 12.33 -1.34 -4.64
C TYR A 52 13.74 -0.78 -4.68
N ASN A 53 14.66 -1.53 -5.27
CA ASN A 53 16.03 -1.13 -5.49
C ASN A 53 16.15 -0.37 -6.81
N VAL A 54 17.27 0.34 -6.97
CA VAL A 54 17.62 0.96 -8.25
C VAL A 54 17.81 -0.14 -9.29
N GLY A 55 17.17 0.01 -10.44
CA GLY A 55 17.20 -0.96 -11.52
C GLY A 55 16.01 -1.91 -11.57
N ASP A 56 15.21 -2.01 -10.51
CA ASP A 56 14.02 -2.87 -10.48
C ASP A 56 12.97 -2.38 -11.48
N LEU A 57 12.32 -3.33 -12.15
CA LEU A 57 11.18 -3.04 -13.02
C LEU A 57 9.90 -2.94 -12.20
N VAL A 58 9.15 -1.87 -12.44
CA VAL A 58 7.95 -1.54 -11.66
C VAL A 58 6.82 -1.04 -12.55
N LEU A 59 5.59 -1.36 -12.14
CA LEU A 59 4.35 -0.80 -12.68
C LEU A 59 3.90 0.39 -11.84
N VAL A 60 3.36 1.42 -12.50
CA VAL A 60 2.82 2.60 -11.83
C VAL A 60 1.30 2.64 -11.93
N ARG A 61 0.62 2.69 -10.80
CA ARG A 61 -0.84 2.82 -10.71
C ARG A 61 -1.29 4.19 -11.22
N ASN A 62 -2.24 4.17 -12.15
CA ASN A 62 -2.84 5.34 -12.76
C ASN A 62 -3.99 5.90 -11.90
N SER A 63 -3.65 6.61 -10.83
CA SER A 63 -4.64 7.09 -9.85
C SER A 63 -5.68 8.04 -10.43
N GLN A 64 -5.30 8.86 -11.42
CA GLN A 64 -6.24 9.83 -12.04
C GLN A 64 -7.40 9.14 -12.75
N VAL A 65 -7.15 7.96 -13.31
CA VAL A 65 -8.13 7.20 -14.08
C VAL A 65 -9.09 6.44 -13.17
N GLU A 66 -8.58 5.90 -12.07
CA GLU A 66 -9.38 5.16 -11.10
C GLU A 66 -10.44 6.02 -10.41
N ASP A 67 -10.17 7.32 -10.23
CA ASP A 67 -11.12 8.24 -9.59
C ASP A 67 -12.30 8.61 -10.51
N THR A 68 -12.26 8.26 -11.80
CA THR A 68 -13.28 8.61 -12.79
C THR A 68 -14.02 7.38 -13.32
N LEU A 69 -15.35 7.39 -13.25
CA LEU A 69 -16.18 6.24 -13.61
C LEU A 69 -16.04 5.84 -15.10
N SER A 70 -15.90 6.81 -16.00
CA SER A 70 -15.85 6.57 -17.44
C SER A 70 -14.47 6.09 -17.91
N ALA A 71 -13.37 6.65 -17.39
CA ALA A 71 -12.03 6.28 -17.83
C ALA A 71 -11.55 4.94 -17.23
N MET A 72 -12.05 4.55 -16.05
CA MET A 72 -11.68 3.27 -15.42
C MET A 72 -11.95 2.05 -16.32
N LYS A 73 -12.94 2.15 -17.23
CA LYS A 73 -13.28 1.06 -18.16
C LYS A 73 -12.41 1.04 -19.42
N THR A 74 -11.89 2.18 -19.85
CA THR A 74 -11.28 2.34 -21.17
C THR A 74 -9.76 2.51 -21.11
N GLN A 75 -9.23 2.98 -19.99
CA GLN A 75 -7.81 3.27 -19.82
C GLN A 75 -7.11 2.23 -18.93
N PRO A 76 -5.81 2.00 -19.15
CA PRO A 76 -5.05 1.04 -18.37
C PRO A 76 -4.93 1.50 -16.90
N ARG A 77 -5.21 0.56 -15.98
CA ARG A 77 -5.07 0.77 -14.53
C ARG A 77 -3.61 0.96 -14.11
N TYR A 78 -2.71 0.22 -14.74
CA TYR A 78 -1.27 0.28 -14.50
C TYR A 78 -0.57 0.74 -15.78
N LEU A 79 0.31 1.72 -15.63
CA LEU A 79 1.17 2.22 -16.69
C LEU A 79 2.48 1.48 -16.62
N GLY A 80 2.95 1.06 -17.79
CA GLY A 80 4.32 0.72 -18.18
C GLY A 80 5.15 -0.17 -17.24
N PRO A 81 6.01 -1.05 -17.76
CA PRO A 81 7.22 -1.37 -17.02
C PRO A 81 8.14 -0.14 -17.04
N TYR A 82 8.36 0.45 -15.88
CA TYR A 82 9.36 1.49 -15.65
C TYR A 82 10.52 0.91 -14.85
N GLN A 83 11.70 1.52 -14.96
CA GLN A 83 12.85 1.17 -14.14
C GLN A 83 13.01 2.18 -13.01
N VAL A 84 13.27 1.72 -11.78
CA VAL A 84 13.55 2.61 -10.65
C VAL A 84 14.94 3.22 -10.80
N VAL A 85 15.03 4.55 -10.75
CA VAL A 85 16.30 5.30 -10.81
C VAL A 85 16.83 5.56 -9.41
N GLU A 86 15.97 6.05 -8.53
CA GLU A 86 16.34 6.35 -7.15
C GLU A 86 15.11 6.43 -6.25
N ARG A 87 15.37 6.36 -4.95
CA ARG A 87 14.38 6.60 -3.91
C ARG A 87 14.68 7.90 -3.18
N THR A 88 13.75 8.84 -3.21
CA THR A 88 13.86 10.12 -2.50
C THR A 88 13.81 9.91 -0.99
N SER A 89 14.40 10.82 -0.20
CA SER A 89 14.33 10.80 1.28
C SER A 89 12.90 10.77 1.84
N SER A 90 11.90 11.24 1.08
CA SER A 90 10.48 11.18 1.45
C SER A 90 9.84 9.80 1.25
N GLY A 91 10.55 8.86 0.63
CA GLY A 91 10.04 7.53 0.29
C GLY A 91 9.30 7.45 -1.05
N ASN A 92 9.38 8.49 -1.88
CA ASN A 92 8.93 8.44 -3.28
C ASN A 92 10.02 7.82 -4.17
N TYR A 93 9.65 7.37 -5.35
CA TYR A 93 10.59 6.82 -6.33
C TYR A 93 10.58 7.64 -7.61
N VAL A 94 11.78 7.92 -8.09
CA VAL A 94 12.00 8.43 -9.45
C VAL A 94 12.13 7.21 -10.35
N VAL A 95 11.40 7.24 -11.46
CA VAL A 95 11.37 6.13 -12.40
C VAL A 95 11.71 6.64 -13.80
N GLN A 96 12.25 5.77 -14.63
CA GLN A 96 12.54 6.04 -16.03
C GLN A 96 11.82 5.03 -16.93
N GLU A 97 11.52 5.45 -18.15
CA GLU A 97 11.10 4.54 -19.22
C GLU A 97 12.27 3.63 -19.63
N LEU A 98 11.96 2.56 -20.35
CA LEU A 98 12.97 1.56 -20.77
C LEU A 98 13.97 2.10 -21.80
N ASP A 99 13.65 3.23 -22.43
CA ASP A 99 14.56 3.98 -23.31
C ASP A 99 15.58 4.83 -22.52
N GLY A 100 15.45 4.89 -21.19
CA GLY A 100 16.27 5.71 -20.30
C GLY A 100 15.71 7.11 -20.03
N THR A 101 14.51 7.44 -20.54
CA THR A 101 13.88 8.74 -20.31
C THR A 101 13.35 8.83 -18.87
N ILE A 102 13.92 9.72 -18.07
CA ILE A 102 13.53 9.91 -16.66
C ILE A 102 12.22 10.70 -16.58
N LEU A 103 11.25 10.20 -15.80
CA LEU A 103 10.01 10.92 -15.56
C LEU A 103 10.25 12.08 -14.60
N ALA A 104 9.75 13.27 -14.97
CA ALA A 104 9.95 14.51 -14.20
C ALA A 104 9.32 14.49 -12.80
N LYS A 105 8.30 13.65 -12.57
CA LYS A 105 7.59 13.57 -11.29
C LYS A 105 7.85 12.23 -10.61
N PRO A 106 8.28 12.23 -9.33
CA PRO A 106 8.42 11.00 -8.57
C PRO A 106 7.05 10.44 -8.18
N PHE A 107 6.95 9.12 -8.09
CA PHE A 107 5.75 8.42 -7.67
C PHE A 107 5.81 8.02 -6.19
N ALA A 108 4.68 8.12 -5.50
CA ALA A 108 4.58 7.65 -4.13
C ALA A 108 4.65 6.13 -4.06
N ALA A 109 5.29 5.58 -3.02
CA ALA A 109 5.50 4.13 -2.87
C ALA A 109 4.22 3.29 -3.02
N PHE A 110 3.07 3.78 -2.54
CA PHE A 110 1.80 3.05 -2.62
C PHE A 110 1.23 2.91 -4.05
N ARG A 111 1.77 3.67 -5.02
CA ARG A 111 1.40 3.59 -6.44
C ARG A 111 2.27 2.62 -7.22
N ILE A 112 3.34 2.12 -6.62
CA ILE A 112 4.35 1.32 -7.32
C ILE A 112 4.11 -0.14 -6.99
N MET A 113 4.15 -0.99 -8.02
CA MET A 113 4.12 -2.44 -7.88
C MET A 113 5.28 -3.06 -8.64
N SER A 114 5.73 -4.25 -8.23
CA SER A 114 6.74 -4.98 -8.99
C SER A 114 6.18 -5.33 -10.37
N TYR A 115 6.97 -5.13 -11.42
CA TYR A 115 6.70 -5.76 -12.70
C TYR A 115 7.24 -7.18 -12.64
N ILE A 116 6.43 -8.14 -13.09
CA ILE A 116 6.84 -9.54 -13.22
C ILE A 116 6.93 -9.82 -14.71
N SER A 117 8.14 -10.11 -15.18
CA SER A 117 8.40 -10.49 -16.56
C SER A 117 7.78 -11.85 -16.86
N ARG A 118 7.49 -12.10 -18.14
CA ARG A 118 6.97 -13.41 -18.58
C ARG A 118 7.97 -14.53 -18.33
N ASP A 119 9.26 -14.22 -18.44
CA ASP A 119 10.33 -15.18 -18.22
C ASP A 119 10.61 -15.41 -16.72
N ASP A 120 9.93 -14.68 -15.83
CA ASP A 120 10.14 -14.85 -14.40
C ASP A 120 9.60 -16.21 -13.94
N PRO A 121 10.35 -16.92 -13.09
CA PRO A 121 9.97 -18.25 -12.59
C PRO A 121 8.64 -18.24 -11.81
N ILE A 122 8.19 -17.07 -11.35
CA ILE A 122 6.89 -16.88 -10.68
C ILE A 122 5.72 -17.14 -11.63
N LEU A 123 5.88 -16.84 -12.93
CA LEU A 123 4.83 -17.01 -13.95
C LEU A 123 5.03 -18.26 -14.81
N ASN A 124 6.25 -18.79 -14.87
CA ASN A 124 6.56 -20.04 -15.60
C ASN A 124 6.12 -21.26 -14.79
N HIS A 125 4.83 -21.58 -14.84
CA HIS A 125 4.30 -22.80 -14.23
C HIS A 125 4.85 -24.07 -14.91
N ASP A 126 5.12 -24.01 -16.22
CA ASP A 126 5.66 -25.14 -16.99
C ASP A 126 7.08 -25.55 -16.53
N ALA A 127 7.89 -24.60 -16.05
CA ALA A 127 9.23 -24.89 -15.51
C ALA A 127 9.19 -25.54 -14.11
N ILE A 128 8.11 -25.33 -13.35
CA ILE A 128 7.91 -25.92 -12.02
C ILE A 128 7.48 -27.39 -12.15
N ILE A 129 6.69 -27.71 -13.19
CA ILE A 129 6.22 -29.08 -13.44
C ILE A 129 7.38 -30.00 -13.88
N ASP A 130 8.35 -29.48 -14.64
CA ASP A 130 9.54 -30.25 -15.04
C ASP A 130 10.54 -30.52 -13.88
N GLU A 131 10.46 -29.76 -12.77
CA GLU A 131 11.29 -29.96 -11.58
C GLU A 131 10.63 -30.84 -10.50
N ILE A 132 9.32 -31.08 -10.58
CA ILE A 132 8.63 -32.05 -9.72
C ILE A 132 8.76 -33.42 -10.38
N SER A 133 9.73 -34.21 -9.93
CA SER A 133 9.81 -35.64 -10.26
C SER A 133 8.48 -36.32 -9.92
N GLU A 134 7.99 -37.22 -10.78
CA GLU A 134 6.74 -37.99 -10.63
C GLU A 134 6.59 -38.71 -9.28
N ASP A 135 7.67 -38.82 -8.49
CA ASP A 135 7.72 -39.48 -7.19
C ASP A 135 6.99 -38.73 -6.05
N GLU A 136 6.69 -37.44 -6.17
CA GLU A 136 6.08 -36.64 -5.07
C GLU A 136 4.54 -36.51 -5.15
N LEU A 137 3.91 -37.06 -6.20
CA LEU A 137 2.45 -36.95 -6.44
C LEU A 137 1.58 -38.02 -5.73
N VAL A 138 2.14 -38.85 -4.84
CA VAL A 138 1.42 -40.04 -4.33
C VAL A 138 0.85 -39.92 -2.91
N GLU A 139 1.05 -38.84 -2.15
CA GLU A 139 0.60 -38.84 -0.73
C GLU A 139 -0.64 -38.00 -0.37
N GLU A 140 -1.25 -37.23 -1.28
CA GLU A 140 -2.43 -36.43 -0.91
C GLU A 140 -3.70 -36.72 -1.72
N ILE A 141 -3.98 -38.01 -1.95
CA ILE A 141 -5.33 -38.48 -2.30
C ILE A 141 -5.67 -39.72 -1.47
N VAL A 142 -6.09 -39.52 -0.22
CA VAL A 142 -7.00 -40.45 0.45
C VAL A 142 -8.32 -39.72 0.69
N PRO A 143 -9.36 -39.96 -0.13
CA PRO A 143 -10.70 -39.54 0.18
C PRO A 143 -11.32 -40.65 1.04
N GLU A 144 -11.35 -40.47 2.36
CA GLU A 144 -12.33 -41.16 3.19
C GLU A 144 -13.56 -40.27 3.33
N SER A 145 -14.44 -40.40 2.33
CA SER A 145 -15.87 -40.26 2.54
C SER A 145 -16.38 -41.53 3.22
N GLU A 146 -17.02 -41.42 4.38
CA GLU A 146 -18.48 -41.60 4.53
C GLU A 146 -18.89 -41.54 6.02
N GLU A 147 -19.89 -40.69 6.26
CA GLU A 147 -21.06 -40.86 7.15
C GLU A 147 -20.87 -41.19 8.64
N GLU A 148 -21.39 -40.30 9.51
CA GLU A 148 -22.60 -40.60 10.27
C GLU A 148 -23.23 -39.33 10.91
N GLU A 149 -24.54 -39.21 10.69
CA GLU A 149 -25.46 -38.33 11.40
C GLU A 149 -25.38 -38.49 12.93
N THR A 150 -25.47 -37.41 13.71
CA THR A 150 -26.70 -37.06 14.46
C THR A 150 -26.53 -35.82 15.36
N PRO A 151 -27.63 -35.12 15.71
CA PRO A 151 -27.64 -33.77 16.30
C PRO A 151 -27.88 -33.74 17.83
N ILE A 152 -27.63 -32.58 18.45
CA ILE A 152 -28.44 -31.90 19.51
C ILE A 152 -28.12 -30.39 19.45
#